data_AF-A0A2E0RTU6-F1
#
_entry.id   AF-A0A2E0RTU6-F1
#
_cell.length_a   1.000
_cell.length_b   1.000
_cell.length_c   1.000
_cell.angle_alpha   90.00
_cell.angle_beta   90.00
_cell.angle_gamma   90.00
#
_symmetry.space_group_name_H-M   'P 1'
#
loop_
_entity.id
_entity.type
_entity.pdbx_description
1 polymer ?
#
loop_
_entity_poly.entity_id
_entity_poly.type
_entity_poly.pdbx_seq_one_letter_code
_entity_poly.pdbx_strand_id
1 'polypeptide(L)'
;MATTTTTGHGQADLRVEHLNEHRTEPVASATLAGLRIATGFVFLWAFFDKLFGLGYSTPSERAWINGGSPTKGFLGSIEAGPFASTFRSIAGDWWVDWLFMVGLLAVGLAVMLGVGLRLAAVSGTVLVALMWIAEWHPARFTSAGEPTGSTNPLVDYHVIYALALIVIAVTAAGDRWGLGQAWRRLPIVRRHASTLS
;
A
#
# COMPACT_ATOMS: atom_id res chain seq x y z
N MET A 1 60.47 -10.62 -28.94
CA MET A 1 60.06 -9.40 -28.21
C MET A 1 58.61 -9.14 -28.58
N ALA A 2 57.66 -9.56 -27.75
CA ALA A 2 56.24 -9.29 -27.95
C ALA A 2 55.67 -8.91 -26.59
N THR A 3 55.44 -7.61 -26.42
CA THR A 3 54.93 -7.01 -25.19
C THR A 3 53.40 -7.10 -25.24
N THR A 4 52.82 -7.95 -24.42
CA THR A 4 51.36 -8.11 -24.32
C THR A 4 50.78 -6.98 -23.49
N THR A 5 50.26 -5.95 -24.15
CA THR A 5 49.54 -4.83 -23.53
C THR A 5 48.03 -5.11 -23.60
N THR A 6 47.48 -5.87 -22.65
CA THR A 6 46.02 -6.14 -22.60
C THR A 6 45.42 -6.03 -21.20
N THR A 7 46.17 -5.49 -20.23
CA THR A 7 45.73 -5.43 -18.82
C THR A 7 44.99 -4.14 -18.43
N GLY A 8 45.12 -3.06 -19.19
CA GLY A 8 44.56 -1.74 -18.81
C GLY A 8 43.07 -1.55 -19.10
N HIS A 9 42.54 -2.15 -20.17
CA HIS A 9 41.16 -1.92 -20.60
C HIS A 9 40.15 -2.67 -19.71
N GLY A 10 40.42 -3.93 -19.34
CA GLY A 10 39.54 -4.72 -18.47
C GLY A 10 39.47 -4.21 -17.03
N GLN A 11 40.55 -3.61 -16.49
CA GLN A 11 40.51 -3.01 -15.14
C GLN A 11 39.70 -1.72 -15.09
N ALA A 12 39.70 -0.93 -16.16
CA ALA A 12 38.87 0.27 -16.25
C ALA A 12 37.39 -0.09 -16.31
N ASP A 13 37.04 -1.14 -17.07
CA ASP A 13 35.66 -1.58 -17.26
C ASP A 13 35.06 -2.13 -15.95
N LEU A 14 35.78 -3.03 -15.25
CA LEU A 14 35.37 -3.56 -13.94
C LEU A 14 35.21 -2.46 -12.88
N ARG A 15 36.06 -1.42 -12.94
CA ARG A 15 35.94 -0.28 -12.02
C ARG A 15 34.70 0.56 -12.31
N VAL A 16 34.35 0.77 -13.58
CA VAL A 16 33.14 1.51 -13.96
C VAL A 16 31.89 0.73 -13.57
N GLU A 17 31.87 -0.59 -13.79
CA GLU A 17 30.76 -1.47 -13.40
C GLU A 17 30.54 -1.45 -11.88
N HIS A 18 31.60 -1.61 -11.09
CA HIS A 18 31.50 -1.58 -9.63
C HIS A 18 31.04 -0.22 -9.08
N LEU A 19 31.50 0.88 -9.68
CA LEU A 19 31.06 2.24 -9.33
C LEU A 19 29.58 2.47 -9.67
N ASN A 20 29.08 1.86 -10.76
CA ASN A 20 27.68 1.93 -11.14
C ASN A 20 26.81 1.11 -10.18
N GLU A 21 27.21 -0.12 -9.85
CA GLU A 21 26.53 -0.98 -8.86
C GLU A 21 26.43 -0.30 -7.49
N HIS A 22 27.53 0.27 -7.00
CA HIS A 22 27.55 1.00 -5.73
C HIS A 22 26.68 2.25 -5.73
N ARG A 23 26.42 2.85 -6.89
CA ARG A 23 25.51 4.01 -7.02
C ARG A 23 24.06 3.56 -7.11
N THR A 24 23.77 2.46 -7.80
CA THR A 24 22.40 1.97 -8.00
C THR A 24 21.78 1.42 -6.72
N GLU A 25 22.56 0.75 -5.87
CA GLU A 25 22.09 0.15 -4.61
C GLU A 25 21.49 1.18 -3.62
N PRO A 26 22.18 2.30 -3.28
CA PRO A 26 21.62 3.34 -2.42
C PRO A 26 20.40 4.03 -3.02
N VAL A 27 20.38 4.25 -4.34
CA VAL A 27 19.27 4.92 -5.02
C VAL A 27 18.03 4.03 -5.05
N ALA A 28 18.19 2.75 -5.38
CA ALA A 28 17.10 1.78 -5.35
C ALA A 28 16.53 1.64 -3.92
N SER A 29 17.40 1.50 -2.92
CA SER A 29 16.99 1.42 -1.51
C SER A 29 16.24 2.68 -1.05
N ALA A 30 16.72 3.87 -1.41
CA ALA A 30 16.07 5.13 -1.07
C ALA A 30 14.72 5.29 -1.78
N THR A 31 14.63 4.89 -3.05
CA THR A 31 13.38 4.94 -3.83
C THR A 31 12.33 3.99 -3.24
N LEU A 32 12.73 2.78 -2.86
CA LEU A 32 11.85 1.82 -2.18
C LEU A 32 11.38 2.32 -0.81
N ALA A 33 12.26 2.96 -0.04
CA ALA A 33 11.89 3.59 1.22
C ALA A 33 10.92 4.77 1.02
N GLY A 34 11.13 5.57 -0.03
CA GLY A 34 10.23 6.63 -0.45
C GLY A 34 8.84 6.11 -0.84
N LEU A 35 8.79 5.07 -1.68
CA LEU A 35 7.55 4.37 -2.04
C LEU A 35 6.84 3.87 -0.78
N ARG A 36 7.56 3.21 0.12
CA ARG A 36 7.01 2.72 1.40
C ARG A 36 6.37 3.83 2.21
N ILE A 37 7.07 4.95 2.42
CA ILE A 37 6.57 6.07 3.20
C ILE A 37 5.33 6.68 2.52
N ALA A 38 5.38 6.89 1.21
CA ALA A 38 4.25 7.43 0.45
C ALA A 38 3.02 6.51 0.52
N THR A 39 3.19 5.21 0.31
CA THR A 39 2.10 4.23 0.41
C THR A 39 1.52 4.20 1.82
N GLY A 40 2.36 4.11 2.86
CA GLY A 40 1.88 4.14 4.25
C GLY A 40 1.15 5.45 4.60
N PHE A 41 1.62 6.57 4.04
CA PHE A 41 0.99 7.88 4.22
C PHE A 41 -0.44 7.92 3.65
N VAL A 42 -0.71 7.28 2.50
CA VAL A 42 -2.06 7.21 1.93
C VAL A 42 -3.06 6.62 2.93
N PHE A 43 -2.71 5.50 3.57
CA PHE A 43 -3.58 4.85 4.56
C PHE A 43 -3.76 5.70 5.83
N LEU A 44 -2.66 6.26 6.36
CA LEU A 44 -2.72 7.09 7.57
C LEU A 44 -3.47 8.40 7.33
N TRP A 45 -3.30 9.00 6.16
CA TRP A 45 -4.02 10.21 5.79
C TRP A 45 -5.53 9.94 5.71
N ALA A 46 -5.94 8.85 5.03
CA ALA A 46 -7.33 8.44 4.99
C ALA A 46 -7.91 8.19 6.39
N PHE A 47 -7.13 7.57 7.29
CA PHE A 47 -7.51 7.38 8.69
C PHE A 47 -7.70 8.73 9.40
N PHE A 48 -6.73 9.65 9.32
CA PHE A 48 -6.81 10.94 10.02
C PHE A 48 -7.92 11.84 9.49
N ASP A 49 -8.10 11.91 8.16
CA ASP A 49 -9.21 12.65 7.56
C ASP A 49 -10.56 12.08 8.02
N LYS A 50 -10.72 10.74 8.06
CA LYS A 50 -11.96 10.10 8.55
C LYS A 50 -12.16 10.26 10.05
N LEU A 51 -11.08 10.18 10.83
CA LEU A 51 -11.13 10.30 12.28
C LEU A 51 -11.56 11.71 12.69
N PHE A 52 -10.89 12.74 12.14
CA PHE A 52 -11.04 14.13 12.57
C PHE A 52 -11.94 14.98 11.67
N GLY A 53 -12.23 14.55 10.45
CA GLY A 53 -13.00 15.32 9.46
C GLY A 53 -12.25 16.56 8.99
N LEU A 54 -11.06 16.35 8.41
CA LEU A 54 -10.17 17.45 7.99
C LEU A 54 -10.66 18.21 6.75
N GLY A 55 -11.75 17.77 6.13
CA GLY A 55 -12.40 18.45 5.00
C GLY A 55 -11.85 18.08 3.62
N TYR A 56 -10.94 17.11 3.52
CA TYR A 56 -10.42 16.66 2.21
C TYR A 56 -11.41 15.72 1.52
N SER A 57 -11.75 14.63 2.20
CA SER A 57 -12.79 13.70 1.75
C SER A 57 -13.91 13.57 2.79
N THR A 58 -13.62 13.91 4.05
CA THR A 58 -14.54 13.80 5.16
C THR A 58 -14.79 15.19 5.75
N PRO A 59 -16.00 15.76 5.57
CA PRO A 59 -16.41 16.97 6.30
C PRO A 59 -16.39 16.75 7.81
N SER A 60 -16.19 17.81 8.59
CA SER A 60 -16.12 17.76 10.06
C SER A 60 -17.37 17.12 10.69
N GLU A 61 -18.56 17.38 10.14
CA GLU A 61 -19.84 16.83 10.62
C GLU A 61 -19.95 15.31 10.42
N ARG A 62 -19.11 14.75 9.52
CA ARG A 62 -19.03 13.31 9.23
C ARG A 62 -17.77 12.65 9.82
N ALA A 63 -17.00 13.38 10.62
CA ALA A 63 -15.85 12.82 11.33
C ALA A 63 -16.28 11.66 12.23
N TRP A 64 -15.44 10.64 12.35
CA TRP A 64 -15.74 9.47 13.16
C TRP A 64 -15.88 9.82 14.64
N ILE A 65 -15.03 10.72 15.16
CA ILE A 65 -15.13 11.21 16.55
C ILE A 65 -16.43 11.98 16.82
N ASN A 66 -17.09 12.49 15.77
CA ASN A 66 -18.38 13.18 15.86
C ASN A 66 -19.57 12.21 15.62
N GLY A 67 -19.33 10.89 15.62
CA GLY A 67 -20.35 9.87 15.39
C GLY A 67 -20.65 9.60 13.92
N GLY A 68 -19.87 10.17 12.99
CA GLY A 68 -19.94 9.84 11.58
C GLY A 68 -19.47 8.41 11.30
N SER A 69 -19.89 7.85 10.16
CA SER A 69 -19.47 6.51 9.73
C SER A 69 -18.38 6.59 8.64
N PRO A 70 -17.18 6.04 8.90
CA PRO A 70 -16.09 5.97 7.93
C PRO A 70 -16.42 5.28 6.60
N THR A 71 -17.31 4.28 6.61
CA THR A 71 -17.58 3.46 5.41
C THR A 71 -18.91 3.78 4.73
N LYS A 72 -19.87 4.41 5.44
CA LYS A 72 -21.20 4.68 4.91
C LYS A 72 -21.20 5.47 3.61
N GLY A 73 -20.34 6.48 3.50
CA GLY A 73 -20.25 7.31 2.29
C GLY A 73 -19.79 6.50 1.07
N PHE A 74 -18.79 5.63 1.24
CA PHE A 74 -18.21 4.83 0.17
C PHE A 74 -19.08 3.62 -0.19
N LEU A 75 -19.44 2.80 0.80
CA LEU A 75 -20.21 1.58 0.55
C LEU A 75 -21.67 1.88 0.17
N GLY A 76 -22.23 2.98 0.70
CA GLY A 76 -23.58 3.42 0.40
C GLY A 76 -23.77 3.92 -1.03
N SER A 77 -22.70 4.40 -1.69
CA SER A 77 -22.72 4.94 -3.05
C SER A 77 -22.42 3.89 -4.13
N ILE A 78 -22.37 2.61 -3.79
CA ILE A 78 -22.09 1.55 -4.78
C ILE A 78 -23.35 1.27 -5.60
N GLU A 79 -23.28 1.58 -6.91
CA GLU A 79 -24.42 1.51 -7.83
C GLU A 79 -24.29 0.44 -8.93
N ALA A 80 -23.13 -0.23 -9.00
CA ALA A 80 -22.80 -1.22 -10.03
C ALA A 80 -22.08 -2.44 -9.44
N GLY A 81 -22.18 -3.56 -10.14
CA GLY A 81 -21.48 -4.80 -9.80
C GLY A 81 -22.32 -5.84 -9.06
N PRO A 82 -21.86 -7.10 -9.04
CA PRO A 82 -22.64 -8.25 -8.52
C PRO A 82 -22.85 -8.20 -7.00
N PHE A 83 -22.04 -7.44 -6.27
CA PHE A 83 -22.08 -7.35 -4.80
C PHE A 83 -22.61 -6.01 -4.27
N ALA A 84 -23.15 -5.15 -5.14
CA ALA A 84 -23.58 -3.80 -4.78
C ALA A 84 -24.62 -3.77 -3.64
N SER A 85 -25.59 -4.70 -3.64
CA SER A 85 -26.58 -4.82 -2.56
C SER A 85 -25.94 -5.22 -1.23
N THR A 86 -25.03 -6.20 -1.26
CA THR A 86 -24.31 -6.69 -0.08
C THR A 86 -23.50 -5.57 0.56
N PHE A 87 -22.71 -4.83 -0.21
CA PHE A 87 -21.90 -3.74 0.33
C PHE A 87 -22.77 -2.60 0.90
N ARG A 88 -23.85 -2.21 0.20
CA ARG A 88 -24.80 -1.22 0.73
C ARG A 88 -25.47 -1.68 2.02
N SER A 89 -25.77 -2.97 2.16
CA SER A 89 -26.45 -3.50 3.36
C SER A 89 -25.60 -3.44 4.62
N ILE A 90 -24.26 -3.47 4.49
CA ILE A 90 -23.31 -3.40 5.62
C ILE A 90 -22.73 -1.98 5.79
N ALA A 91 -23.16 -1.02 4.96
CA ALA A 91 -22.61 0.32 4.91
C ALA A 91 -22.90 1.08 6.22
N GLY A 92 -21.85 1.39 6.97
CA GLY A 92 -21.94 2.07 8.25
C GLY A 92 -22.41 1.20 9.41
N ASP A 93 -22.36 -0.12 9.26
CA ASP A 93 -22.39 -1.01 10.40
C ASP A 93 -21.16 -0.76 11.27
N TRP A 94 -21.37 -0.72 12.59
CA TRP A 94 -20.32 -0.39 13.56
C TRP A 94 -19.08 -1.28 13.39
N TRP A 95 -19.27 -2.59 13.14
CA TRP A 95 -18.16 -3.54 13.01
C TRP A 95 -17.36 -3.33 11.72
N VAL A 96 -18.02 -2.89 10.63
CA VAL A 96 -17.36 -2.55 9.36
C VAL A 96 -16.55 -1.29 9.52
N ASP A 97 -17.11 -0.28 10.17
CA ASP A 97 -16.41 0.98 10.45
C ASP A 97 -15.17 0.76 11.31
N TRP A 98 -15.27 -0.05 12.37
CA TRP A 98 -14.13 -0.42 13.20
C TRP A 98 -13.08 -1.22 12.43
N LEU A 99 -13.48 -2.24 11.67
CA LEU A 99 -12.54 -3.05 10.89
C LEU A 99 -11.80 -2.21 9.86
N PHE A 100 -12.51 -1.31 9.18
CA PHE A 100 -11.93 -0.40 8.20
C PHE A 100 -10.93 0.56 8.84
N MET A 101 -11.31 1.22 9.95
CA MET A 101 -10.43 2.17 10.62
C MET A 101 -9.21 1.51 11.26
N VAL A 102 -9.37 0.35 11.90
CA VAL A 102 -8.25 -0.44 12.41
C VAL A 102 -7.36 -0.91 11.27
N GLY A 103 -7.94 -1.33 10.14
CA GLY A 103 -7.21 -1.71 8.94
C GLY A 103 -6.34 -0.57 8.41
N LEU A 104 -6.91 0.62 8.21
CA LEU A 104 -6.18 1.80 7.74
C LEU A 104 -5.03 2.17 8.69
N LEU A 105 -5.31 2.23 10.01
CA LEU A 105 -4.30 2.60 10.99
C LEU A 105 -3.18 1.56 11.10
N ALA A 106 -3.53 0.28 11.22
CA ALA A 106 -2.56 -0.80 11.39
C ALA A 106 -1.67 -0.95 10.15
N VAL A 107 -2.25 -0.97 8.95
CA VAL A 107 -1.50 -1.04 7.69
C VAL A 107 -0.64 0.20 7.53
N GLY A 108 -1.23 1.39 7.72
CA GLY A 108 -0.52 2.65 7.59
C GLY A 108 0.69 2.75 8.50
N LEU A 109 0.55 2.42 9.79
CA LEU A 109 1.66 2.44 10.75
C LEU A 109 2.70 1.37 10.44
N ALA A 110 2.29 0.14 10.16
CA ALA A 110 3.20 -0.96 9.86
C ALA A 110 4.08 -0.65 8.63
N VAL A 111 3.46 -0.14 7.56
CA VAL A 111 4.15 0.28 6.34
C VAL A 111 5.04 1.48 6.61
N MET A 112 4.54 2.52 7.28
CA MET A 112 5.29 3.76 7.59
C MET A 112 6.50 3.50 8.49
N LEU A 113 6.38 2.59 9.45
CA LEU A 113 7.47 2.23 10.36
C LEU A 113 8.38 1.14 9.77
N GLY A 114 7.95 0.43 8.72
CA GLY A 114 8.75 -0.64 8.12
C GLY A 114 8.74 -1.92 8.95
N VAL A 115 7.70 -2.13 9.77
CA VAL A 115 7.58 -3.27 10.70
C VAL A 115 6.43 -4.17 10.27
N GLY A 116 6.58 -5.49 10.41
CA GLY A 116 5.52 -6.44 10.06
C GLY A 116 5.06 -6.37 8.58
N LEU A 117 5.92 -5.91 7.66
CA LEU A 117 5.55 -5.56 6.28
C LEU A 117 4.79 -6.65 5.51
N ARG A 118 5.09 -7.93 5.74
CA ARG A 118 4.37 -9.04 5.09
C ARG A 118 2.91 -9.12 5.54
N LEU A 119 2.65 -9.01 6.85
CA LEU A 119 1.29 -9.00 7.38
C LEU A 119 0.54 -7.75 6.91
N ALA A 120 1.20 -6.60 6.93
CA ALA A 120 0.65 -5.34 6.46
C ALA A 120 0.31 -5.37 4.96
N ALA A 121 1.14 -6.02 4.14
CA ALA A 121 0.85 -6.20 2.72
C ALA A 121 -0.34 -7.13 2.49
N VAL A 122 -0.41 -8.28 3.19
CA VAL A 122 -1.58 -9.17 3.06
C VAL A 122 -2.87 -8.45 3.46
N SER A 123 -2.90 -7.83 4.64
CA SER A 123 -4.10 -7.15 5.12
C SER A 123 -4.46 -5.91 4.28
N GLY A 124 -3.46 -5.10 3.92
CA GLY A 124 -3.64 -3.92 3.07
C GLY A 124 -4.11 -4.27 1.66
N THR A 125 -3.53 -5.30 1.04
CA THR A 125 -3.97 -5.80 -0.27
C THR A 125 -5.41 -6.31 -0.22
N VAL A 126 -5.79 -7.07 0.81
CA VAL A 126 -7.19 -7.50 0.99
C VAL A 126 -8.12 -6.30 1.12
N LEU A 127 -7.76 -5.29 1.92
CA LEU A 127 -8.55 -4.08 2.09
C LEU A 127 -8.77 -3.36 0.75
N VAL A 128 -7.70 -3.02 0.01
CA VAL A 128 -7.84 -2.30 -1.26
C VAL A 128 -8.45 -3.15 -2.37
N ALA A 129 -8.27 -4.47 -2.35
CA ALA A 129 -8.93 -5.37 -3.29
C ALA A 129 -10.44 -5.44 -3.05
N LEU A 130 -10.88 -5.44 -1.79
CA LEU A 130 -12.31 -5.36 -1.48
C LEU A 130 -12.92 -4.03 -1.94
N MET A 131 -12.19 -2.92 -1.79
CA MET A 131 -12.62 -1.62 -2.32
C MET A 131 -12.72 -1.63 -3.85
N TRP A 132 -11.74 -2.24 -4.54
CA TRP A 132 -11.78 -2.45 -5.98
C TRP A 132 -13.01 -3.25 -6.44
N ILE A 133 -13.31 -4.35 -5.74
CA ILE A 133 -14.49 -5.20 -6.01
C ILE A 133 -15.78 -4.42 -5.73
N ALA A 134 -15.80 -3.57 -4.71
CA ALA A 134 -16.94 -2.72 -4.36
C ALA A 134 -17.25 -1.69 -5.45
N GLU A 135 -16.26 -0.98 -5.98
CA GLU A 135 -16.47 -0.01 -7.07
C GLU A 135 -16.76 -0.68 -8.43
N TRP A 136 -16.30 -1.92 -8.61
CA TRP A 136 -16.54 -2.74 -9.80
C TRP A 136 -16.22 -2.03 -11.13
N HIS A 137 -14.96 -1.60 -11.26
CA HIS A 137 -14.41 -0.93 -12.45
C HIS A 137 -14.72 -1.55 -13.82
N PRO A 138 -14.92 -2.88 -13.99
CA PRO A 138 -15.35 -3.44 -15.27
C PRO A 138 -16.71 -2.95 -15.76
N ALA A 139 -17.60 -2.48 -14.88
CA ALA A 139 -18.91 -1.96 -15.31
C ALA A 139 -18.75 -0.59 -16.00
N ARG A 140 -19.41 -0.47 -17.16
CA ARG A 140 -19.49 0.80 -17.93
C ARG A 140 -20.71 1.64 -17.56
N PHE A 141 -21.76 0.98 -17.09
CA PHE A 141 -23.04 1.61 -16.74
C PHE A 141 -23.51 1.15 -15.37
N THR A 142 -24.15 2.04 -14.63
CA THR A 142 -24.84 1.73 -13.38
C THR A 142 -26.15 0.99 -13.65
N SER A 143 -26.80 0.52 -12.58
CA SER A 143 -28.15 -0.06 -12.66
C SER A 143 -29.22 0.91 -13.20
N ALA A 144 -28.98 2.22 -13.13
CA ALA A 144 -29.84 3.25 -13.69
C ALA A 144 -29.52 3.60 -15.16
N GLY A 145 -28.49 2.98 -15.75
CA GLY A 145 -28.05 3.24 -17.13
C GLY A 145 -27.05 4.39 -17.28
N GLU A 146 -26.66 5.05 -16.19
CA GLU A 146 -25.70 6.15 -16.20
C GLU A 146 -24.25 5.63 -16.34
N PRO A 147 -23.34 6.35 -17.01
CA PRO A 147 -21.93 5.96 -17.07
C PRO A 147 -21.30 5.90 -15.67
N THR A 148 -20.53 4.85 -15.38
CA THR A 148 -19.84 4.69 -14.07
C THR A 148 -18.66 5.65 -13.87
N GLY A 149 -18.18 6.30 -14.94
CA GLY A 149 -16.96 7.11 -14.90
C GLY A 149 -15.66 6.29 -14.84
N SER A 150 -15.74 4.95 -14.97
CA SER A 150 -14.57 4.07 -14.98
C SER A 150 -13.64 4.41 -16.16
N THR A 151 -12.39 4.75 -15.85
CA THR A 151 -11.37 5.09 -16.85
C THR A 151 -10.58 3.88 -17.33
N ASN A 152 -10.49 2.83 -16.51
CA ASN A 152 -9.82 1.58 -16.83
C ASN A 152 -10.56 0.41 -16.15
N PRO A 153 -10.95 -0.65 -16.89
CA PRO A 153 -11.74 -1.74 -16.31
C PRO A 153 -10.96 -2.65 -15.36
N LEU A 154 -9.62 -2.57 -15.33
CA LEU A 154 -8.77 -3.50 -14.59
C LEU A 154 -7.82 -2.81 -13.63
N VAL A 155 -7.13 -1.75 -14.06
CA VAL A 155 -6.03 -1.15 -13.31
C VAL A 155 -6.35 0.30 -12.97
N ASP A 156 -6.64 0.53 -11.71
CA ASP A 156 -6.77 1.83 -11.05
C ASP A 156 -5.83 1.90 -9.83
N TYR A 157 -6.00 2.94 -9.01
CA TYR A 157 -5.17 3.20 -7.86
C TYR A 157 -5.18 2.07 -6.81
N HIS A 158 -6.29 1.34 -6.64
CA HIS A 158 -6.33 0.20 -5.70
C HIS A 158 -5.36 -0.91 -6.10
N VAL A 159 -5.32 -1.24 -7.40
CA VAL A 159 -4.40 -2.26 -7.93
C VAL A 159 -2.96 -1.79 -7.79
N ILE A 160 -2.68 -0.51 -8.08
CA ILE A 160 -1.34 0.06 -7.89
C ILE A 160 -0.92 0.04 -6.43
N TYR A 161 -1.82 0.37 -5.49
CA TYR A 161 -1.53 0.30 -4.06
C TYR A 161 -1.30 -1.14 -3.58
N ALA A 162 -2.08 -2.11 -4.08
CA ALA A 162 -1.86 -3.52 -3.79
C ALA A 162 -0.47 -4.00 -4.26
N LEU A 163 -0.07 -3.64 -5.48
CA LEU A 163 1.25 -3.98 -6.02
C LEU A 163 2.37 -3.27 -5.24
N ALA A 164 2.20 -2.00 -4.88
CA ALA A 164 3.16 -1.27 -4.07
C ALA A 164 3.38 -1.95 -2.71
N LEU A 165 2.30 -2.35 -2.01
CA LEU A 165 2.38 -3.10 -0.76
C LEU A 165 3.16 -4.41 -0.91
N ILE A 166 2.89 -5.17 -1.99
CA ILE A 166 3.61 -6.42 -2.28
C ILE A 166 5.09 -6.14 -2.51
N VAL A 167 5.44 -5.16 -3.36
CA VAL A 167 6.84 -4.76 -3.62
C VAL A 167 7.54 -4.35 -2.33
N ILE A 168 6.90 -3.55 -1.48
CA ILE A 168 7.45 -3.13 -0.19
C ILE A 168 7.72 -4.36 0.72
N ALA A 169 6.84 -5.36 0.71
CA ALA A 169 6.96 -6.54 1.58
C ALA A 169 8.01 -7.57 1.11
N VAL A 170 8.22 -7.70 -0.20
CA VAL A 170 9.19 -8.65 -0.78
C VAL A 170 10.58 -8.05 -0.96
N THR A 171 10.75 -6.74 -0.74
CA THR A 171 12.05 -6.05 -0.82
C THR A 171 12.58 -5.63 0.56
N ALA A 172 13.80 -5.10 0.60
CA ALA A 172 14.42 -4.53 1.80
C ALA A 172 13.92 -3.12 2.16
N ALA A 173 12.74 -2.71 1.68
CA ALA A 173 12.22 -1.34 1.84
C ALA A 173 12.06 -0.89 3.31
N GLY A 174 11.90 -1.83 4.25
CA GLY A 174 11.79 -1.55 5.69
C GLY A 174 13.12 -1.23 6.39
N ASP A 175 14.26 -1.49 5.75
CA ASP A 175 15.58 -1.34 6.37
C ASP A 175 16.10 0.10 6.28
N ARG A 176 15.63 0.88 5.30
CA ARG A 176 15.96 2.29 5.12
C ARG A 176 14.82 3.20 5.56
N TRP A 177 15.17 4.21 6.38
CA TRP A 177 14.22 5.16 6.99
C TRP A 177 13.08 4.47 7.76
N GLY A 178 13.33 3.28 8.30
CA GLY A 178 12.35 2.46 9.00
C GLY A 178 13.01 1.68 10.14
N LEU A 179 12.17 0.96 10.88
CA LEU A 179 12.54 0.15 12.03
C LEU A 179 12.63 -1.35 11.67
N GLY A 180 12.66 -1.71 10.38
CA GLY A 180 12.63 -3.10 9.92
C GLY A 180 13.80 -3.93 10.45
N GLN A 181 14.99 -3.35 10.50
CA GLN A 181 16.17 -4.01 11.08
C GLN A 181 16.02 -4.28 12.59
N ALA A 182 15.48 -3.31 13.35
CA ALA A 182 15.22 -3.48 14.77
C ALA A 182 14.12 -4.53 15.01
N TRP A 183 13.07 -4.50 14.20
CA TRP A 183 11.96 -5.44 14.23
C TRP A 183 12.41 -6.90 14.02
N ARG A 184 13.25 -7.14 13.00
CA ARG A 184 13.79 -8.49 12.71
C ARG A 184 14.68 -9.05 13.83
N ARG A 185 15.23 -8.20 14.69
CA ARG A 185 16.05 -8.63 15.85
C ARG A 185 15.23 -9.08 17.05
N LEU A 186 13.93 -8.78 17.10
CA LEU A 186 13.06 -9.17 18.21
C LEU A 186 12.99 -10.71 18.34
N PRO A 187 13.13 -11.28 19.56
CA PRO A 187 13.15 -12.73 19.76
C PRO A 187 11.92 -13.45 19.20
N ILE A 188 10.73 -12.84 19.31
CA ILE A 188 9.48 -13.41 18.77
C ILE A 188 9.50 -13.48 17.25
N VAL A 189 10.00 -12.44 16.57
CA VAL A 189 10.08 -12.40 15.11
C VAL A 189 11.09 -13.43 14.61
N ARG A 190 12.25 -13.55 15.27
CA ARG A 190 13.26 -14.55 14.93
C ARG A 190 12.75 -15.99 15.08
N ARG A 191 11.94 -16.28 16.10
CA ARG A 191 11.35 -17.62 16.32
C ARG A 191 10.36 -18.02 15.22
N HIS A 192 9.68 -17.05 14.60
CA HIS A 192 8.71 -17.29 13.52
C HIS A 192 9.25 -16.95 12.12
N ALA A 193 10.54 -16.59 11.99
CA ALA A 193 11.13 -16.25 10.71
C ALA A 193 11.30 -17.47 9.78
N SER A 194 11.46 -18.67 10.33
CA SER A 194 11.63 -19.93 9.57
C SER A 194 10.35 -20.49 8.97
N THR A 195 9.18 -19.99 9.35
CA THR A 195 7.87 -20.44 8.84
C THR A 195 7.40 -19.64 7.63
N LEU A 196 8.17 -18.63 7.21
CA LEU A 196 7.83 -17.71 6.12
C LEU A 196 9.01 -17.52 5.12
N SER A 197 9.95 -18.47 5.04
CA SER A 197 11.00 -18.51 4.01
C SER A 197 10.57 -19.35 2.82
#